data_AF-A0A9R0J765-F1
#
_entry.id   AF-A0A9R0J765-F1
#
_cell.length_a   1.000
_cell.length_b   1.000
_cell.length_c   1.000
_cell.angle_alpha   90.00
_cell.angle_beta   90.00
_cell.angle_gamma   90.00
#
_symmetry.space_group_name_H-M   'P 1'
#
loop_
_entity.id
_entity.type
_entity.pdbx_description
1 polymer ?
#
loop_
_entity_poly.entity_id
_entity_poly.type
_entity_poly.pdbx_seq_one_letter_code
_entity_poly.pdbx_strand_id
1 'polypeptide(L)'
;MNQVIPGTVNTLPKFSDMYNVIHIDEKWFYMSQETQRFYLFPWEDDPYRACQSKRFISKVMFSSGVARPHISSDGIVLWDGKIGITPFVEDVAAIRNSKNRDKGTIETKALQSITKEVIRSKMIEDLLPAIKSKWPSNACKDIWIQQDNARPHISPNDREFLEAATQDGFNIRLVNQPAQSPDMNILDLGFFRAIQSIQYKSFPDSVTSLIEAVENAYIALDSKAMNFTWMHLKYCMIEILQVQGGNNYKNPHKGKKKLERLGLLPTEIEVSEKLLEETTNYMNEGYIVNNVIQQNNIHHNVPTTT
;
A
#
# COMPACT_ATOMS: atom_id res chain seq x y z
N MET A 1 -5.44 11.46 -11.88
CA MET A 1 -4.59 10.59 -12.73
C MET A 1 -5.51 9.86 -13.69
N ASN A 2 -5.27 9.96 -15.00
CA ASN A 2 -6.05 9.18 -15.97
C ASN A 2 -5.52 7.75 -15.97
N GLN A 3 -6.14 6.91 -15.15
CA GLN A 3 -5.75 5.50 -15.00
C GLN A 3 -6.28 4.62 -16.15
N VAL A 4 -7.13 5.16 -17.02
CA VAL A 4 -7.63 4.49 -18.23
C VAL A 4 -7.02 5.17 -19.46
N ILE A 5 -6.35 4.38 -20.29
CA ILE A 5 -5.88 4.75 -21.63
C ILE A 5 -7.07 4.53 -22.58
N PRO A 6 -7.51 5.58 -23.31
CA PRO A 6 -8.58 5.45 -24.30
C PRO A 6 -8.27 4.38 -25.35
N GLY A 7 -9.33 3.77 -25.86
CA GLY A 7 -9.22 2.87 -27.00
C GLY A 7 -8.75 3.62 -28.25
N THR A 8 -8.27 2.85 -29.22
CA THR A 8 -8.05 3.32 -30.59
C THR A 8 -9.01 2.55 -31.50
N VAL A 9 -9.05 2.89 -32.80
CA VAL A 9 -9.89 2.19 -33.79
C VAL A 9 -9.70 0.66 -33.74
N ASN A 10 -8.52 0.18 -33.34
CA ASN A 10 -8.18 -1.26 -33.34
C ASN A 10 -7.96 -1.84 -31.94
N THR A 11 -8.09 -1.06 -30.86
CA THR A 11 -7.78 -1.52 -29.51
C THR A 11 -8.82 -1.05 -28.52
N LEU A 12 -9.27 -1.95 -27.65
CA LEU A 12 -10.13 -1.57 -26.55
C LEU A 12 -9.41 -0.62 -25.59
N PRO A 13 -10.15 0.21 -24.85
CA PRO A 13 -9.62 0.94 -23.71
C PRO A 13 -8.98 -0.02 -22.71
N LYS A 14 -7.96 0.45 -21.99
CA LYS A 14 -7.21 -0.37 -21.03
C LYS A 14 -6.73 0.45 -19.86
N PHE A 15 -6.47 -0.20 -18.72
CA PHE A 15 -5.82 0.51 -17.62
C PHE A 15 -4.36 0.83 -17.97
N SER A 16 -3.89 1.98 -17.49
CA SER A 16 -2.47 2.34 -17.57
C SER A 16 -1.61 1.27 -16.93
N ASP A 17 -0.35 1.21 -17.34
CA ASP A 17 0.55 0.19 -16.83
C ASP A 17 0.97 0.39 -15.38
N MET A 18 0.85 1.60 -14.85
CA MET A 18 1.24 1.95 -13.48
C MET A 18 2.73 1.72 -13.16
N TYR A 19 3.61 1.65 -14.17
CA TYR A 19 5.07 1.51 -13.96
C TYR A 19 5.71 2.75 -13.32
N ASN A 20 5.06 3.92 -13.39
CA ASN A 20 5.50 5.14 -12.73
C ASN A 20 4.69 5.46 -11.46
N VAL A 21 4.02 4.44 -10.90
CA VAL A 21 3.22 4.58 -9.68
C VAL A 21 3.89 3.79 -8.54
N ILE A 22 4.00 4.44 -7.39
CA ILE A 22 4.43 3.84 -6.13
C ILE A 22 3.24 3.92 -5.18
N HIS A 23 2.90 2.83 -4.54
CA HIS A 23 1.94 2.85 -3.44
C HIS A 23 2.71 2.86 -2.13
N ILE A 24 2.27 3.71 -1.20
CA ILE A 24 2.77 3.77 0.17
C ILE A 24 1.63 3.59 1.16
N ASP A 25 1.96 3.02 2.31
CA ASP A 25 1.04 2.77 3.40
C ASP A 25 1.82 2.30 4.64
N GLU A 26 1.14 2.33 5.79
CA GLU A 26 1.67 1.91 7.07
C GLU A 26 0.92 0.72 7.66
N LYS A 27 1.66 -0.15 8.35
CA LYS A 27 1.05 -1.28 9.04
C LYS A 27 1.71 -1.65 10.35
N TRP A 28 0.88 -1.99 11.34
CA TRP A 28 1.30 -2.69 12.56
C TRP A 28 1.59 -4.16 12.28
N PHE A 29 2.83 -4.57 12.52
CA PHE A 29 3.25 -5.96 12.59
C PHE A 29 3.30 -6.39 14.05
N TYR A 30 2.71 -7.54 14.35
CA TYR A 30 2.60 -8.06 15.70
C TYR A 30 3.62 -9.17 15.90
N MET A 31 4.19 -9.25 17.09
CA MET A 31 5.17 -10.27 17.45
C MET A 31 4.60 -11.70 17.32
N SER A 32 3.29 -11.85 17.49
CA SER A 32 2.59 -13.14 17.36
C SER A 32 1.11 -12.93 17.06
N GLN A 33 0.47 -13.95 16.49
CA GLN A 33 -0.97 -13.95 16.25
C GLN A 33 -1.75 -14.12 17.56
N GLU A 34 -3.00 -13.68 17.58
CA GLU A 34 -3.89 -13.86 18.73
C GLU A 34 -4.25 -15.33 18.94
N THR A 35 -4.45 -16.07 17.84
CA THR A 35 -4.76 -17.50 17.86
C THR A 35 -3.88 -18.19 16.81
N GLN A 36 -3.32 -19.35 17.16
CA GLN A 36 -2.50 -20.16 16.26
C GLN A 36 -2.95 -21.62 16.36
N ARG A 37 -2.88 -22.33 15.23
CA ARG A 37 -3.17 -23.75 15.16
C ARG A 37 -1.85 -24.49 15.00
N PHE A 38 -1.61 -25.46 15.88
CA PHE A 38 -0.46 -26.35 15.83
C PHE A 38 -0.91 -27.77 15.49
N TYR A 39 -0.09 -28.49 14.74
CA TYR A 39 -0.21 -29.94 14.63
C TYR A 39 0.75 -30.52 15.66
N LEU A 40 0.22 -31.33 16.57
CA LEU A 40 0.97 -31.95 17.66
C LEU A 40 0.94 -33.47 17.47
N PHE A 41 2.01 -34.14 17.88
CA PHE A 41 1.98 -35.59 18.02
C PHE A 41 1.09 -36.00 19.21
N PRO A 42 0.56 -37.24 19.22
CA PRO A 42 -0.33 -37.70 20.30
C PRO A 42 0.27 -37.66 21.72
N TRP A 43 1.59 -37.51 21.84
CA TRP A 43 2.32 -37.46 23.10
C TRP A 43 2.92 -36.08 23.41
N GLU A 44 2.68 -35.07 22.57
CA GLU A 44 3.09 -33.70 22.85
C GLU A 44 2.00 -32.98 23.64
N ASP A 45 2.41 -32.24 24.67
CA ASP A 45 1.49 -31.38 25.40
C ASP A 45 1.08 -30.18 24.55
N ASP A 46 -0.16 -29.72 24.76
CA ASP A 46 -0.64 -28.50 24.12
C ASP A 46 0.26 -27.30 24.49
N PRO A 47 0.73 -26.52 23.50
CA PRO A 47 1.58 -25.37 23.77
C PRO A 47 0.79 -24.32 24.56
N TYR A 48 1.17 -24.14 25.82
CA TYR A 48 0.53 -23.16 26.69
C TYR A 48 1.08 -21.76 26.46
N ARG A 49 0.18 -20.82 26.19
CA ARG A 49 0.52 -19.40 26.08
C ARG A 49 -0.45 -18.56 26.89
N ALA A 50 0.06 -17.92 27.94
CA ALA A 50 -0.70 -16.96 28.73
C ALA A 50 -0.37 -15.51 28.31
N CYS A 51 -1.40 -14.70 28.10
CA CYS A 51 -1.27 -13.26 27.97
C CYS A 51 -2.48 -12.61 28.65
N GLN A 52 -2.26 -11.59 29.49
CA GLN A 52 -3.35 -10.93 30.22
C GLN A 52 -4.34 -10.22 29.29
N SER A 53 -3.87 -9.68 28.16
CA SER A 53 -4.71 -9.02 27.16
C SER A 53 -4.01 -8.95 25.82
N LYS A 54 -4.77 -9.07 24.73
CA LYS A 54 -4.31 -8.88 23.34
C LYS A 54 -3.61 -7.53 23.13
N ARG A 55 -3.93 -6.52 23.95
CA ARG A 55 -3.30 -5.18 23.91
C ARG A 55 -1.81 -5.20 24.29
N PHE A 56 -1.35 -6.22 25.02
CA PHE A 56 0.04 -6.35 25.44
C PHE A 56 0.91 -7.13 24.44
N ILE A 57 0.34 -7.59 23.31
CA ILE A 57 1.15 -8.17 22.25
C ILE A 57 1.99 -7.05 21.63
N SER A 58 3.32 -7.16 21.79
CA SER A 58 4.25 -6.20 21.21
C SER A 58 4.05 -6.08 19.69
N LYS A 59 4.10 -4.85 19.22
CA LYS A 59 3.90 -4.51 17.81
C LYS A 59 4.78 -3.34 17.41
N VAL A 60 5.17 -3.32 16.16
CA VAL A 60 5.97 -2.25 15.54
C VAL A 60 5.24 -1.81 14.27
N MET A 61 5.10 -0.50 14.06
CA MET A 61 4.55 0.01 12.81
C MET A 61 5.68 0.10 11.80
N PHE A 62 5.39 -0.25 10.55
CA PHE A 62 6.29 -0.05 9.42
C PHE A 62 5.60 0.79 8.36
N SER A 63 6.34 1.69 7.71
CA SER A 63 5.95 2.28 6.43
C SER A 63 6.62 1.49 5.31
N SER A 64 5.93 1.29 4.19
CA SER A 64 6.52 0.63 3.03
C SER A 64 6.11 1.32 1.74
N GLY A 65 7.03 1.33 0.77
CA GLY A 65 6.78 1.77 -0.59
C GLY A 65 7.07 0.66 -1.59
N VAL A 66 6.14 0.44 -2.51
CA VAL A 66 6.28 -0.55 -3.58
C VAL A 66 5.74 -0.02 -4.90
N ALA A 67 6.43 -0.40 -5.98
CA ALA A 67 6.06 -0.13 -7.35
C ALA A 67 5.71 -1.44 -8.08
N ARG A 68 5.23 -1.33 -9.32
CA ARG A 68 5.03 -2.50 -10.17
C ARG A 68 6.38 -3.08 -10.60
N PRO A 69 6.67 -4.37 -10.37
CA PRO A 69 7.92 -4.99 -10.81
C PRO A 69 7.99 -5.01 -12.34
N HIS A 70 9.20 -4.87 -12.88
CA HIS A 70 9.45 -4.99 -14.32
C HIS A 70 9.89 -6.42 -14.62
N ILE A 71 9.04 -7.14 -15.34
CA ILE A 71 9.26 -8.55 -15.68
C ILE A 71 9.25 -8.65 -17.21
N SER A 72 10.28 -9.25 -17.79
CA SER A 72 10.35 -9.47 -19.24
C SER A 72 9.30 -10.49 -19.71
N SER A 73 9.07 -10.55 -21.02
CA SER A 73 8.21 -11.57 -21.66
C SER A 73 8.65 -13.00 -21.33
N ASP A 74 9.96 -13.22 -21.13
CA ASP A 74 10.54 -14.52 -20.79
C ASP A 74 10.42 -14.84 -19.29
N GLY A 75 9.81 -13.95 -18.51
CA GLY A 75 9.57 -14.13 -17.08
C GLY A 75 10.77 -13.81 -16.20
N ILE A 76 11.78 -13.09 -16.73
CA ILE A 76 12.95 -12.63 -15.97
C ILE A 76 12.59 -11.33 -15.25
N VAL A 77 12.88 -11.27 -13.95
CA VAL A 77 12.68 -10.04 -13.14
C VAL A 77 13.84 -9.08 -13.43
N LEU A 78 13.56 -8.02 -14.17
CA LEU A 78 14.52 -6.94 -14.48
C LEU A 78 14.61 -5.94 -13.33
N TRP A 79 13.49 -5.70 -12.66
CA TRP A 79 13.39 -4.87 -11.47
C TRP A 79 12.30 -5.39 -10.56
N ASP A 80 12.61 -5.51 -9.27
CA ASP A 80 11.78 -6.24 -8.32
C ASP A 80 10.58 -5.43 -7.79
N GLY A 81 10.55 -4.12 -8.05
CA GLY A 81 9.50 -3.17 -7.62
C GLY A 81 9.56 -2.77 -6.14
N LYS A 82 10.57 -3.20 -5.38
CA LYS A 82 10.67 -3.01 -3.94
C LYS A 82 11.45 -1.73 -3.61
N ILE A 83 10.78 -0.69 -3.10
CA ILE A 83 11.44 0.57 -2.71
C ILE A 83 12.01 0.48 -1.30
N GLY A 84 11.18 0.16 -0.31
CA GLY A 84 11.64 -0.02 1.06
C GLY A 84 10.53 -0.42 2.03
N ILE A 85 10.96 -0.90 3.19
CA ILE A 85 10.13 -1.07 4.37
C ILE A 85 10.94 -0.55 5.56
N THR A 86 10.39 0.39 6.32
CA THR A 86 11.12 1.04 7.42
C THR A 86 10.27 1.04 8.70
N PRO A 87 10.84 0.65 9.85
CA PRO A 87 10.13 0.65 11.12
C PRO A 87 10.04 2.06 11.72
N PHE A 88 8.95 2.33 12.44
CA PHE A 88 8.85 3.47 13.34
C PHE A 88 9.36 3.08 14.72
N VAL A 89 10.64 3.36 14.98
CA VAL A 89 11.32 3.03 16.24
C VAL A 89 12.18 4.18 16.75
N GLU A 90 12.48 4.14 18.04
CA GLU A 90 13.42 5.03 18.71
C GLU A 90 14.37 4.21 19.61
N ASP A 91 15.63 4.63 19.67
CA ASP A 91 16.60 4.05 20.60
C ASP A 91 16.59 4.81 21.91
N VAL A 92 16.19 4.13 22.99
CA VAL A 92 15.97 4.73 24.31
C VAL A 92 16.85 4.02 25.35
N ALA A 93 17.59 4.80 26.13
CA ALA A 93 18.35 4.27 27.25
C ALA A 93 17.42 3.72 28.35
N ALA A 94 17.73 2.52 28.84
CA ALA A 94 17.05 1.88 29.95
C ALA A 94 17.04 2.78 31.19
N ILE A 95 15.86 3.18 31.67
CA ILE A 95 15.74 4.09 32.83
C ILE A 95 15.95 3.35 34.17
N ARG A 96 15.61 2.06 34.21
CA ARG A 96 15.64 1.21 35.41
C ARG A 96 16.43 -0.07 35.14
N ASN A 97 17.10 -0.57 36.18
CA ASN A 97 17.62 -1.93 36.17
C ASN A 97 16.45 -2.92 36.11
N SER A 98 16.63 -4.03 35.41
CA SER A 98 15.72 -5.17 35.43
C SER A 98 16.54 -6.45 35.46
N LYS A 99 15.89 -7.59 35.70
CA LYS A 99 16.56 -8.90 35.68
C LYS A 99 17.30 -9.18 34.36
N ASN A 100 16.85 -8.58 33.26
CA ASN A 100 17.35 -8.87 31.93
C ASN A 100 18.30 -7.79 31.37
N ARG A 101 18.57 -6.70 32.11
CA ARG A 101 19.40 -5.58 31.65
C ARG A 101 19.64 -4.52 32.72
N ASP A 102 20.78 -3.84 32.59
CA ASP A 102 21.15 -2.70 33.42
C ASP A 102 20.53 -1.38 32.95
N LYS A 103 20.49 -0.40 33.85
CA LYS A 103 20.16 0.99 33.54
C LYS A 103 21.23 1.56 32.60
N GLY A 104 20.79 2.27 31.56
CA GLY A 104 21.66 2.86 30.55
C GLY A 104 21.83 2.02 29.28
N THR A 105 21.46 0.73 29.28
CA THR A 105 21.47 -0.08 28.05
C THR A 105 20.52 0.53 27.01
N ILE A 106 21.02 0.78 25.80
CA ILE A 106 20.22 1.30 24.69
C ILE A 106 19.27 0.20 24.20
N GLU A 107 17.98 0.52 24.12
CA GLU A 107 16.95 -0.37 23.60
C GLU A 107 16.16 0.28 22.48
N THR A 108 15.98 -0.45 21.39
CA THR A 108 15.06 -0.07 20.32
C THR A 108 13.63 -0.32 20.77
N LYS A 109 12.79 0.73 20.74
CA LYS A 109 11.38 0.68 21.10
C LYS A 109 10.50 1.15 19.95
N ALA A 110 9.31 0.56 19.86
CA ALA A 110 8.31 0.97 18.89
C ALA A 110 7.76 2.36 19.24
N LEU A 111 7.77 3.26 18.26
CA LEU A 111 7.18 4.59 18.40
C LEU A 111 5.66 4.45 18.57
N GLN A 112 5.11 5.02 19.64
CA GLN A 112 3.67 4.86 19.95
C GLN A 112 2.78 5.89 19.25
N SER A 113 3.31 7.08 18.98
CA SER A 113 2.56 8.19 18.39
C SER A 113 3.26 8.68 17.13
N ILE A 114 2.60 8.50 15.99
CA ILE A 114 3.12 8.90 14.69
C ILE A 114 2.42 10.19 14.29
N THR A 115 3.19 11.28 14.30
CA THR A 115 2.71 12.61 13.93
C THR A 115 2.95 12.87 12.45
N LYS A 116 2.38 13.96 11.94
CA LYS A 116 2.58 14.38 10.55
C LYS A 116 4.05 14.70 10.24
N GLU A 117 4.77 15.25 11.21
CA GLU A 117 6.19 15.57 11.10
C GLU A 117 7.03 14.30 10.99
N VAL A 118 6.71 13.27 11.78
CA VAL A 118 7.37 11.96 11.70
C VAL A 118 7.14 11.32 10.34
N ILE A 119 5.91 11.35 9.82
CA ILE A 119 5.61 10.85 8.46
C ILE A 119 6.38 11.64 7.41
N ARG A 120 6.38 12.98 7.48
CA ARG A 120 7.13 13.84 6.55
C ARG A 120 8.61 13.48 6.54
N SER A 121 9.25 13.42 7.71
CA SER A 121 10.66 13.04 7.84
C SER A 121 10.89 11.67 7.22
N LYS A 122 10.02 10.67 7.47
CA LYS A 122 10.17 9.35 6.85
C LYS A 122 10.01 9.35 5.34
N MET A 123 9.13 10.18 4.79
CA MET A 123 9.04 10.33 3.34
C MET A 123 10.31 10.97 2.75
N ILE A 124 10.84 12.02 3.39
CA ILE A 124 11.97 12.79 2.86
C ILE A 124 13.32 12.10 3.08
N GLU A 125 13.53 11.52 4.26
CA GLU A 125 14.82 10.97 4.71
C GLU A 125 14.99 9.50 4.32
N ASP A 126 13.91 8.72 4.26
CA ASP A 126 13.98 7.28 3.96
C ASP A 126 13.43 6.98 2.55
N LEU A 127 12.17 7.36 2.26
CA LEU A 127 11.49 6.96 1.03
C LEU A 127 12.09 7.60 -0.22
N LEU A 128 12.25 8.93 -0.26
CA LEU A 128 12.77 9.62 -1.45
C LEU A 128 14.19 9.16 -1.82
N PRO A 129 15.16 9.04 -0.89
CA PRO A 129 16.47 8.48 -1.19
C PRO A 129 16.40 7.04 -1.67
N ALA A 130 15.54 6.20 -1.09
CA ALA A 130 15.35 4.82 -1.54
C ALA A 130 14.80 4.76 -2.98
N ILE A 131 13.85 5.64 -3.34
CA ILE A 131 13.37 5.79 -4.72
C ILE A 131 14.54 6.15 -5.63
N LYS A 132 15.24 7.26 -5.36
CA LYS A 132 16.33 7.75 -6.21
C LYS A 132 17.43 6.69 -6.42
N SER A 133 17.75 5.91 -5.38
CA SER A 133 18.77 4.87 -5.44
C SER A 133 18.33 3.62 -6.19
N LYS A 134 17.06 3.20 -6.07
CA LYS A 134 16.58 1.92 -6.63
C LYS A 134 15.79 2.06 -7.92
N TRP A 135 15.37 3.27 -8.29
CA TRP A 135 14.57 3.51 -9.48
C TRP A 135 15.35 3.13 -10.74
N PRO A 136 14.75 2.41 -11.71
CA PRO A 136 15.45 2.02 -12.92
C PRO A 136 15.94 3.24 -13.71
N SER A 137 17.22 3.27 -14.11
CA SER A 137 17.83 4.43 -14.76
C SER A 137 17.17 4.84 -16.08
N ASN A 138 16.58 3.86 -16.79
CA ASN A 138 15.91 4.05 -18.08
C ASN A 138 14.41 4.30 -17.94
N ALA A 139 13.87 4.33 -16.71
CA ALA A 139 12.45 4.59 -16.47
C ALA A 139 12.13 6.08 -16.41
N CYS A 140 10.86 6.41 -16.63
CA CYS A 140 10.35 7.76 -16.47
C CYS A 140 10.58 8.26 -15.02
N LYS A 141 11.02 9.52 -14.89
CA LYS A 141 11.27 10.17 -13.61
C LYS A 141 10.07 11.01 -13.11
N ASP A 142 8.98 11.04 -13.87
CA ASP A 142 7.67 11.56 -13.43
C ASP A 142 6.92 10.45 -12.68
N ILE A 143 7.03 10.48 -11.35
CA ILE A 143 6.57 9.41 -10.46
C ILE A 143 5.40 9.91 -9.63
N TRP A 144 4.40 9.05 -9.45
CA TRP A 144 3.26 9.31 -8.59
C TRP A 144 3.28 8.38 -7.39
N ILE A 145 3.35 8.95 -6.20
CA ILE A 145 3.21 8.22 -4.94
C ILE A 145 1.75 8.31 -4.51
N GLN A 146 1.07 7.17 -4.42
CA GLN A 146 -0.29 7.07 -3.90
C GLN A 146 -0.27 6.74 -2.40
N GLN A 147 -1.02 7.51 -1.63
CA GLN A 147 -1.22 7.33 -0.18
C GLN A 147 -2.72 7.36 0.18
N ASP A 148 -3.07 6.90 1.37
CA ASP A 148 -4.41 7.06 1.92
C ASP A 148 -4.65 8.47 2.49
N ASN A 149 -5.85 8.71 3.04
CA ASN A 149 -6.23 9.99 3.63
C ASN A 149 -6.10 10.01 5.17
N ALA A 150 -5.18 9.23 5.75
CA ALA A 150 -4.93 9.23 7.19
C ALA A 150 -4.53 10.63 7.68
N ARG A 151 -4.97 10.99 8.89
CA ARG A 151 -4.73 12.34 9.46
C ARG A 151 -3.25 12.75 9.50
N PRO A 152 -2.30 11.84 9.80
CA PRO A 152 -0.87 12.18 9.80
C PRO A 152 -0.26 12.37 8.39
N HIS A 153 -0.98 12.05 7.31
CA HIS A 153 -0.42 12.18 5.97
C HIS A 153 -0.21 13.64 5.56
N ILE A 154 0.85 13.86 4.81
CA ILE A 154 1.15 15.19 4.28
C ILE A 154 0.29 15.51 3.07
N SER A 155 0.07 16.81 2.87
CA SER A 155 -0.68 17.28 1.70
C SER A 155 0.11 16.96 0.43
N PRO A 156 -0.55 16.66 -0.70
CA PRO A 156 0.11 16.61 -2.00
C PRO A 156 0.93 17.86 -2.36
N ASN A 157 0.59 19.00 -1.76
CA ASN A 157 1.26 20.29 -1.95
C ASN A 157 2.19 20.65 -0.77
N ASP A 158 2.62 19.68 0.04
CA ASP A 158 3.57 19.94 1.14
C ASP A 158 4.91 20.43 0.57
N ARG A 159 5.32 21.64 0.97
CA ARG A 159 6.44 22.37 0.36
C ARG A 159 7.77 21.65 0.55
N GLU A 160 8.05 21.19 1.76
CA GLU A 160 9.32 20.50 2.09
C GLU A 160 9.44 19.20 1.30
N PHE A 161 8.34 18.44 1.20
CA PHE A 161 8.32 17.24 0.37
C PHE A 161 8.56 17.55 -1.11
N LEU A 162 7.85 18.53 -1.68
CA LEU A 162 8.01 18.89 -3.10
C LEU A 162 9.44 19.36 -3.44
N GLU A 163 10.06 20.14 -2.54
CA GLU A 163 11.44 20.61 -2.70
C GLU A 163 12.43 19.44 -2.74
N ALA A 164 12.25 18.40 -1.91
CA ALA A 164 13.10 17.21 -1.90
C ALA A 164 12.79 16.27 -3.11
N ALA A 165 11.52 16.17 -3.47
CA ALA A 165 10.98 15.28 -4.49
C ALA A 165 11.29 15.71 -5.94
N THR A 166 11.73 16.95 -6.13
CA THR A 166 12.05 17.54 -7.46
C THR A 166 13.55 17.68 -7.75
N GLN A 167 14.40 17.09 -6.90
CA GLN A 167 15.86 17.08 -7.09
C GLN A 167 16.32 15.96 -8.03
N ASP A 168 17.55 16.06 -8.56
CA ASP A 168 18.22 15.02 -9.35
C ASP A 168 17.47 14.61 -10.64
N GLY A 169 16.68 15.54 -11.18
CA GLY A 169 15.83 15.35 -12.36
C GLY A 169 14.61 14.47 -12.12
N PHE A 170 14.29 14.16 -10.86
CA PHE A 170 13.02 13.52 -10.49
C PHE A 170 11.90 14.55 -10.41
N ASN A 171 10.68 14.14 -10.73
CA ASN A 171 9.46 14.88 -10.49
C ASN A 171 8.48 13.92 -9.81
N ILE A 172 8.65 13.77 -8.50
CA ILE A 172 7.84 12.87 -7.68
C ILE A 172 6.69 13.67 -7.07
N ARG A 173 5.46 13.17 -7.21
CA ARG A 173 4.24 13.84 -6.74
C ARG A 173 3.40 12.90 -5.91
N LEU A 174 2.79 13.43 -4.86
CA LEU A 174 1.83 12.71 -4.04
C LEU A 174 0.43 12.81 -4.63
N VAL A 175 -0.33 11.72 -4.52
CA VAL A 175 -1.74 11.65 -4.84
C VAL A 175 -2.46 10.88 -3.74
N ASN A 176 -3.64 11.35 -3.37
CA ASN A 176 -4.47 10.66 -2.41
C ASN A 176 -5.40 9.70 -3.14
N GLN A 177 -5.51 8.49 -2.64
CA GLN A 177 -6.51 7.54 -3.12
C GLN A 177 -7.93 7.96 -2.68
N PRO A 178 -8.99 7.41 -3.30
CA PRO A 178 -10.36 7.62 -2.86
C PRO A 178 -10.57 7.22 -1.39
N ALA A 179 -11.46 7.92 -0.68
CA ALA A 179 -11.72 7.65 0.73
C ALA A 179 -12.31 6.24 0.92
N GLN A 180 -11.87 5.54 1.97
CA GLN A 180 -12.35 4.20 2.34
C GLN A 180 -12.14 3.12 1.26
N SER A 181 -11.08 3.25 0.44
CA SER A 181 -10.77 2.30 -0.64
C SER A 181 -9.44 1.55 -0.41
N PRO A 182 -9.36 0.65 0.59
CA PRO A 182 -8.15 -0.15 0.82
C PRO A 182 -7.87 -1.13 -0.34
N ASP A 183 -8.90 -1.47 -1.11
CA ASP A 183 -8.82 -2.24 -2.35
C ASP A 183 -8.10 -1.50 -3.49
N MET A 184 -7.91 -0.19 -3.37
CA MET A 184 -7.16 0.65 -4.30
C MET A 184 -5.69 0.83 -3.91
N ASN A 185 -5.24 0.26 -2.78
CA ASN A 185 -3.83 0.22 -2.38
C ASN A 185 -3.28 -1.20 -2.46
N ILE A 186 -2.10 -1.36 -3.06
CA ILE A 186 -1.49 -2.67 -3.27
C ILE A 186 -0.99 -3.28 -1.95
N LEU A 187 -0.62 -2.39 -1.03
CA LEU A 187 -0.05 -2.72 0.27
C LEU A 187 -1.10 -3.44 1.11
N ASP A 188 -2.28 -2.86 1.20
CA ASP A 188 -3.46 -3.45 1.85
C ASP A 188 -4.05 -4.65 1.09
N LEU A 189 -4.13 -4.56 -0.24
CA LEU A 189 -4.80 -5.56 -1.08
C LEU A 189 -4.15 -6.95 -0.97
N GLY A 190 -2.84 -7.02 -0.75
CA GLY A 190 -2.19 -8.32 -0.55
C GLY A 190 -0.74 -8.32 -0.10
N PHE A 191 0.02 -7.24 -0.33
CA PHE A 191 1.44 -7.22 -0.03
C PHE A 191 1.73 -7.41 1.46
N PHE A 192 1.11 -6.62 2.32
CA PHE A 192 1.33 -6.74 3.75
C PHE A 192 0.87 -8.07 4.33
N ARG A 193 -0.22 -8.64 3.79
CA ARG A 193 -0.69 -9.98 4.17
C ARG A 193 0.36 -11.04 3.82
N ALA A 194 1.04 -10.89 2.68
CA ALA A 194 2.10 -11.80 2.28
C ALA A 194 3.32 -11.70 3.21
N ILE A 195 3.77 -10.48 3.54
CA ILE A 195 4.87 -10.27 4.50
C ILE A 195 4.52 -10.85 5.87
N GLN A 196 3.34 -10.55 6.41
CA GLN A 196 2.90 -11.08 7.69
C GLN A 196 2.90 -12.61 7.71
N SER A 197 2.43 -13.25 6.64
CA SER A 197 2.42 -14.73 6.51
C SER A 197 3.82 -15.34 6.58
N ILE A 198 4.84 -14.65 6.04
CA ILE A 198 6.24 -15.10 6.11
C ILE A 198 6.81 -14.79 7.50
N GLN A 199 6.63 -13.56 7.98
CA GLN A 199 7.15 -13.10 9.27
C GLN A 199 6.65 -13.96 10.44
N TYR A 200 5.38 -14.37 10.46
CA TYR A 200 4.85 -15.22 11.54
C TYR A 200 5.49 -16.60 11.66
N LYS A 201 6.27 -17.04 10.66
CA LYS A 201 7.02 -18.31 10.72
C LYS A 201 8.34 -18.19 11.50
N SER A 202 8.78 -16.98 11.82
CA SER A 202 10.07 -16.72 12.49
C SER A 202 9.98 -16.65 14.01
N PHE A 203 8.77 -16.53 14.58
CA PHE A 203 8.52 -16.46 16.03
C PHE A 203 9.44 -15.48 16.79
N PRO A 204 9.43 -14.17 16.43
CA PRO A 204 10.26 -13.19 17.10
C PRO A 204 9.87 -13.03 18.58
N ASP A 205 10.85 -12.77 19.44
CA ASP A 205 10.70 -12.65 20.89
C ASP A 205 11.05 -11.24 21.43
N SER A 206 11.50 -10.36 20.54
CA SER A 206 11.94 -9.00 20.84
C SER A 206 11.59 -8.03 19.71
N VAL A 207 11.63 -6.72 19.98
CA VAL A 207 11.38 -5.68 18.96
C VAL A 207 12.39 -5.77 17.82
N THR A 208 13.67 -5.95 18.14
CA THR A 208 14.75 -6.10 17.14
C THR A 208 14.54 -7.35 16.28
N SER A 209 14.28 -8.51 16.88
CA SER A 209 14.00 -9.73 16.11
C SER A 209 12.73 -9.60 15.24
N LEU A 210 11.72 -8.85 15.69
CA LEU A 210 10.53 -8.57 14.89
C LEU A 210 10.87 -7.70 13.67
N ILE A 211 11.74 -6.70 13.82
CA ILE A 211 12.22 -5.87 12.71
C ILE A 211 12.96 -6.72 11.69
N GLU A 212 13.95 -7.49 12.13
CA GLU A 212 14.70 -8.39 11.27
C GLU A 212 13.77 -9.39 10.55
N ALA A 213 12.78 -9.94 11.26
CA ALA A 213 11.81 -10.86 10.67
C ALA A 213 10.95 -10.21 9.57
N VAL A 214 10.53 -8.96 9.76
CA VAL A 214 9.76 -8.20 8.74
C VAL A 214 10.64 -7.86 7.54
N GLU A 215 11.88 -7.41 7.76
CA GLU A 215 12.84 -7.11 6.70
C GLU A 215 13.19 -8.35 5.88
N ASN A 216 13.47 -9.48 6.54
CA ASN A 216 13.71 -10.76 5.89
C ASN A 216 12.49 -11.23 5.09
N ALA A 217 11.28 -11.07 5.63
CA ALA A 217 10.04 -11.40 4.92
C ALA A 217 9.83 -10.52 3.68
N TYR A 218 10.16 -9.23 3.76
CA TYR A 218 10.13 -8.29 2.64
C TYR A 218 11.12 -8.68 1.54
N ILE A 219 12.36 -9.04 1.91
CA ILE A 219 13.38 -9.51 0.97
C ILE A 219 12.93 -10.82 0.29
N ALA A 220 12.42 -11.77 1.07
CA ALA A 220 12.00 -13.08 0.59
C ALA A 220 10.74 -13.07 -0.28
N LEU A 221 9.95 -11.98 -0.28
CA LEU A 221 8.73 -11.90 -1.05
C LEU A 221 9.01 -11.97 -2.56
N ASP A 222 8.34 -12.87 -3.26
CA ASP A 222 8.51 -13.06 -4.71
C ASP A 222 7.88 -11.91 -5.52
N SER A 223 8.67 -11.32 -6.44
CA SER A 223 8.23 -10.23 -7.31
C SER A 223 7.17 -10.67 -8.30
N LYS A 224 7.12 -11.93 -8.74
CA LYS A 224 6.03 -12.43 -9.60
C LYS A 224 4.72 -12.45 -8.83
N ALA A 225 4.73 -12.93 -7.60
CA ALA A 225 3.59 -12.83 -6.69
C ALA A 225 3.14 -11.38 -6.48
N MET A 226 4.07 -10.43 -6.36
CA MET A 226 3.75 -9.01 -6.27
C MET A 226 3.08 -8.47 -7.55
N ASN A 227 3.57 -8.87 -8.74
CA ASN A 227 2.93 -8.51 -10.02
C ASN A 227 1.48 -9.03 -10.08
N PHE A 228 1.20 -10.23 -9.55
CA PHE A 228 -0.17 -10.73 -9.48
C PHE A 228 -1.09 -9.86 -8.61
N THR A 229 -0.58 -9.20 -7.58
CA THR A 229 -1.35 -8.23 -6.79
C THR A 229 -1.64 -7.00 -7.64
N TRP A 230 -0.68 -6.52 -8.44
CA TRP A 230 -0.89 -5.34 -9.31
C TRP A 230 -1.93 -5.60 -10.39
N MET A 231 -1.92 -6.81 -10.94
CA MET A 231 -3.01 -7.26 -11.82
C MET A 231 -4.33 -7.39 -11.07
N HIS A 232 -4.30 -7.82 -9.81
CA HIS A 232 -5.51 -7.91 -9.00
C HIS A 232 -6.18 -6.56 -8.80
N LEU A 233 -5.38 -5.53 -8.49
CA LEU A 233 -5.84 -4.16 -8.34
C LEU A 233 -6.64 -3.73 -9.59
N LYS A 234 -6.08 -3.94 -10.79
CA LYS A 234 -6.77 -3.63 -12.05
C LYS A 234 -8.07 -4.42 -12.23
N TYR A 235 -8.13 -5.66 -11.78
CA TYR A 235 -9.39 -6.41 -11.78
C TYR A 235 -10.40 -5.86 -10.77
N CYS A 236 -9.97 -5.46 -9.55
CA CYS A 236 -10.85 -4.79 -8.59
C CYS A 236 -11.39 -3.49 -9.18
N MET A 237 -10.56 -2.72 -9.92
CA MET A 237 -11.02 -1.51 -10.61
C MET A 237 -12.14 -1.80 -11.62
N ILE A 238 -12.09 -2.91 -12.37
CA ILE A 238 -13.22 -3.31 -13.24
C ILE A 238 -14.49 -3.53 -12.42
N GLU A 239 -14.40 -4.29 -11.32
CA GLU A 239 -15.55 -4.59 -10.48
C GLU A 239 -16.13 -3.29 -9.88
N ILE A 240 -15.28 -2.36 -9.42
CA ILE A 240 -15.68 -1.04 -8.91
C ILE A 240 -16.43 -0.23 -9.97
N LEU A 241 -15.95 -0.23 -11.22
CA LEU A 241 -16.64 0.43 -12.33
C LEU A 241 -18.03 -0.18 -12.57
N GLN A 242 -18.14 -1.52 -12.52
CA GLN A 242 -19.42 -2.23 -12.69
C GLN A 242 -20.44 -1.91 -11.60
N VAL A 243 -19.97 -1.66 -10.37
CA VAL A 243 -20.84 -1.27 -9.24
C VAL A 243 -20.84 0.24 -8.99
N GLN A 244 -20.48 1.05 -10.00
CA GLN A 244 -20.57 2.51 -9.98
C GLN A 244 -19.86 3.17 -8.79
N GLY A 245 -18.68 2.67 -8.43
CA GLY A 245 -17.87 3.18 -7.31
C GLY A 245 -18.17 2.54 -5.95
N GLY A 246 -19.14 1.63 -5.88
CA GLY A 246 -19.43 0.85 -4.69
C GLY A 246 -18.33 -0.16 -4.33
N ASN A 247 -18.41 -0.70 -3.11
CA ASN A 247 -17.50 -1.75 -2.61
C ASN A 247 -18.18 -3.13 -2.51
N ASN A 248 -19.45 -3.23 -2.90
CA ASN A 248 -20.23 -4.47 -2.83
C ASN A 248 -20.02 -5.32 -4.09
N TYR A 249 -18.80 -5.82 -4.26
CA TYR A 249 -18.45 -6.73 -5.34
C TYR A 249 -17.69 -7.94 -4.81
N LYS A 250 -17.71 -9.04 -5.56
CA LYS A 250 -16.96 -10.25 -5.20
C LYS A 250 -15.52 -10.06 -5.61
N ASN A 251 -14.59 -10.49 -4.75
CA ASN A 251 -13.17 -10.44 -5.08
C ASN A 251 -12.89 -11.17 -6.42
N PRO A 252 -12.28 -10.49 -7.42
CA PRO A 252 -12.15 -11.06 -8.75
C PRO A 252 -11.02 -12.10 -8.83
N HIS A 253 -11.39 -13.37 -8.98
CA HIS A 253 -10.46 -14.50 -9.12
C HIS A 253 -10.24 -14.87 -10.60
N LYS A 254 -9.15 -14.35 -11.20
CA LYS A 254 -8.82 -14.55 -12.63
C LYS A 254 -7.73 -15.60 -12.90
N GLY A 255 -7.46 -16.51 -11.96
CA GLY A 255 -6.56 -17.66 -12.20
C GLY A 255 -5.12 -17.30 -12.63
N LYS A 256 -4.57 -16.18 -12.16
CA LYS A 256 -3.30 -15.58 -12.62
C LYS A 256 -2.13 -16.56 -12.74
N LYS A 257 -1.92 -17.42 -11.73
CA LYS A 257 -0.88 -18.49 -11.78
C LYS A 257 -1.09 -19.50 -12.92
N LYS A 258 -2.34 -19.86 -13.21
CA LYS A 258 -2.66 -20.76 -14.33
C LYS A 258 -2.36 -20.08 -15.67
N LEU A 259 -2.73 -18.80 -15.80
CA LEU A 259 -2.46 -18.02 -17.02
C LEU A 259 -0.96 -17.85 -17.27
N GLU A 260 -0.18 -17.55 -16.23
CA GLU A 260 1.29 -17.45 -16.33
C GLU A 260 1.91 -18.77 -16.81
N ARG A 261 1.52 -19.90 -16.22
CA ARG A 261 2.03 -21.22 -16.62
C ARG A 261 1.71 -21.57 -18.09
N LEU A 262 0.63 -21.02 -18.64
CA LEU A 262 0.24 -21.21 -20.04
C LEU A 262 0.87 -20.17 -20.98
N GLY A 263 1.62 -19.19 -20.46
CA GLY A 263 2.13 -18.06 -21.25
C GLY A 263 1.04 -17.09 -21.71
N LEU A 264 -0.13 -17.11 -21.05
CA LEU A 264 -1.33 -16.33 -21.41
C LEU A 264 -1.66 -15.26 -20.36
N LEU A 265 -0.71 -14.92 -19.49
CA LEU A 265 -0.92 -13.86 -18.51
C LEU A 265 -0.97 -12.51 -19.22
N PRO A 266 -2.09 -11.76 -19.14
CA PRO A 266 -2.17 -10.47 -19.82
C PRO A 266 -1.19 -9.46 -19.21
N THR A 267 -0.50 -8.72 -20.07
CA THR A 267 0.38 -7.60 -19.67
C THR A 267 -0.42 -6.37 -19.27
N GLU A 268 -1.52 -6.15 -19.99
CA GLU A 268 -2.46 -5.04 -19.82
C GLU A 268 -3.87 -5.58 -19.57
N ILE A 269 -4.67 -4.85 -18.80
CA ILE A 269 -6.05 -5.23 -18.49
C ILE A 269 -6.98 -4.29 -19.25
N GLU A 270 -7.70 -4.86 -20.21
CA GLU A 270 -8.67 -4.14 -21.03
C GLU A 270 -9.97 -3.87 -20.26
N VAL A 271 -10.63 -2.78 -20.64
CA VAL A 271 -11.93 -2.36 -20.13
C VAL A 271 -12.87 -2.27 -21.33
N SER A 272 -14.02 -2.91 -21.25
CA SER A 272 -15.01 -2.86 -22.35
C SER A 272 -15.50 -1.43 -22.57
N GLU A 273 -15.63 -1.01 -23.82
CA GLU A 273 -16.15 0.31 -24.19
C GLU A 273 -17.51 0.59 -23.55
N LYS A 274 -18.43 -0.37 -23.62
CA LYS A 274 -19.75 -0.28 -22.98
C LYS A 274 -19.65 0.10 -21.49
N LEU A 275 -18.79 -0.56 -20.72
CA LEU A 275 -18.62 -0.27 -19.29
C LEU A 275 -18.08 1.14 -19.06
N LEU A 276 -17.17 1.62 -19.91
CA LEU A 276 -16.65 2.98 -19.81
C LEU A 276 -17.69 4.03 -20.19
N GLU A 277 -18.50 3.77 -21.21
CA GLU A 277 -19.64 4.64 -21.56
C GLU A 277 -20.65 4.69 -20.42
N GLU A 278 -21.06 3.55 -19.88
CA GLU A 278 -21.97 3.47 -18.73
C GLU A 278 -21.42 4.21 -17.50
N THR A 279 -20.14 4.03 -17.19
CA THR A 279 -19.47 4.75 -16.09
C THR A 279 -19.45 6.25 -16.37
N THR A 280 -19.09 6.67 -17.59
CA THR A 280 -19.00 8.09 -17.95
C THR A 280 -20.37 8.76 -17.88
N ASN A 281 -21.41 8.08 -18.33
CA ASN A 281 -22.79 8.56 -18.24
C ASN A 281 -23.22 8.71 -16.78
N TYR A 282 -22.98 7.70 -15.93
CA TYR A 282 -23.27 7.76 -14.51
C TYR A 282 -22.57 8.94 -13.81
N MET A 283 -21.27 9.14 -14.10
CA MET A 283 -20.51 10.25 -13.56
C MET A 283 -21.12 11.59 -13.98
N ASN A 284 -21.46 11.75 -15.27
CA ASN A 284 -22.07 12.98 -15.79
C ASN A 284 -23.44 13.27 -15.14
N GLU A 285 -24.28 12.25 -14.92
CA GLU A 285 -25.53 12.38 -14.19
C GLU A 285 -25.31 12.87 -12.75
N GLY A 286 -24.36 12.27 -12.04
CA GLY A 286 -23.99 12.67 -10.68
C GLY A 286 -23.46 14.11 -10.59
N TYR A 287 -22.68 14.57 -11.58
CA TYR A 287 -22.23 15.96 -11.66
C TYR A 287 -23.39 16.94 -11.87
N ILE A 288 -24.35 16.60 -12.73
CA ILE A 288 -25.53 17.45 -12.98
C ILE A 288 -26.37 17.57 -11.70
N VAL A 289 -26.65 16.46 -11.01
CA VAL A 289 -27.44 16.46 -9.77
C VAL A 289 -26.74 17.25 -8.66
N ASN A 290 -25.43 17.09 -8.47
CA ASN A 290 -24.68 17.83 -7.45
C ASN A 290 -24.62 19.33 -7.75
N ASN A 291 -24.49 19.73 -9.03
CA ASN A 291 -24.53 21.14 -9.43
C ASN A 291 -25.92 21.76 -9.25
N VAL A 292 -27.00 21.02 -9.53
CA VAL A 292 -28.38 21.47 -9.28
C VAL A 292 -28.63 21.64 -7.78
N ILE A 293 -28.17 20.70 -6.94
CA ILE A 293 -28.28 20.80 -5.48
C ILE A 293 -27.46 21.98 -4.96
N GLN A 294 -26.23 22.21 -5.46
CA GLN A 294 -25.43 23.37 -5.08
C GLN A 294 -26.08 24.69 -5.54
N GLN A 295 -26.63 24.78 -6.75
CA GLN A 295 -27.34 25.98 -7.23
C GLN A 295 -28.62 26.25 -6.44
N ASN A 296 -29.39 25.22 -6.08
CA ASN A 296 -30.60 25.37 -5.25
C ASN A 296 -30.27 25.80 -3.82
N ASN A 297 -29.14 25.34 -3.26
CA ASN A 297 -28.67 25.79 -1.95
C ASN A 297 -28.12 27.23 -1.95
N ILE A 298 -27.63 27.72 -3.10
CA ILE A 298 -27.23 29.13 -3.26
C ILE A 298 -28.47 30.04 -3.37
N HIS A 299 -29.55 29.60 -4.02
CA HIS A 299 -30.78 30.38 -4.15
C HIS A 299 -31.62 30.50 -2.87
N HIS A 300 -31.40 29.63 -1.87
CA HIS A 300 -32.08 29.72 -0.56
C HIS A 300 -31.37 30.62 0.48
N ASN A 301 -30.21 31.21 0.14
CA ASN A 301 -29.49 32.16 1.01
C ASN A 301 -29.53 33.60 0.47
N VAL A 302 -30.66 34.03 -0.11
CA VAL A 302 -30.93 35.47 -0.28
C VAL A 302 -31.58 35.98 1.00
N PRO A 303 -30.96 36.90 1.75
CA PRO A 303 -31.57 37.45 2.95
C PRO A 303 -32.75 38.33 2.54
N THR A 304 -33.96 37.96 2.97
CA THR A 304 -35.11 38.87 2.98
C THR A 304 -34.82 40.00 3.96
N THR A 305 -34.42 41.15 3.44
CA THR A 305 -34.42 42.43 4.14
C THR A 305 -35.85 42.88 4.39
N THR A 306 -36.23 42.95 5.67
CA THR A 306 -37.20 43.90 6.22
C THR A 306 -36.66 44.39 7.56
#